data_AF-A0AAW0DYZ5-F1
#
_entry.id   AF-A0AAW0DYZ5-F1
#
_cell.length_a   1.000
_cell.length_b   1.000
_cell.length_c   1.000
_cell.angle_alpha   90.00
_cell.angle_beta   90.00
_cell.angle_gamma   90.00
#
_symmetry.space_group_name_H-M   'P 1'
#
loop_
_entity.id
_entity.type
_entity.pdbx_description
1 polymer ?
#
loop_
_entity_poly.entity_id
_entity_poly.type
_entity_poly.pdbx_seq_one_letter_code
_entity_poly.pdbx_strand_id
1 'polypeptide(L)'
;MSTSYNGVRYYQLNAERASYNDYMATLPFPSGLPCVETLKPIFALSNPQFTFRTHLIANPPRSHFYAPNRTVWCPGSNGDFNDAKTHLLIYCPTHLYDPLWSDWWVRDAEASPTGQTRDLFVLSEDSQFVLYVGAYTLLSLRHVHPPGSPAPSEVSRRQLGLYAGVGENAKHSRLEPYFPGAVLPTECFGLQRVGFDEEYYQLLLEKYSESQHNPPHKKRGRRGPGASGRPD
;
A
#
# COMPACT_ATOMS: atom_id res chain seq x y z
N MET A 1 7.82 27.36 23.91
CA MET A 1 8.55 26.14 24.30
C MET A 1 7.82 24.93 23.70
N SER A 2 8.21 24.43 22.53
CA SER A 2 7.60 23.24 21.89
C SER A 2 8.52 22.66 20.81
N THR A 3 9.74 22.29 21.19
CA THR A 3 10.75 21.72 20.27
C THR A 3 11.27 20.35 20.70
N SER A 4 10.86 19.80 21.85
CA SER A 4 11.37 18.50 22.32
C SER A 4 10.50 17.29 21.96
N TYR A 5 9.20 17.46 21.65
CA TYR A 5 8.28 16.32 21.46
C TYR A 5 8.42 15.63 20.09
N ASN A 6 8.75 16.40 19.04
CA ASN A 6 8.93 15.86 17.69
C ASN A 6 10.24 15.08 17.54
N GLY A 7 11.30 15.48 18.26
CA GLY A 7 12.59 14.80 18.21
C GLY A 7 12.50 13.38 18.77
N VAL A 8 11.93 13.20 19.97
CA VAL A 8 11.83 11.89 20.63
C VAL A 8 11.01 10.89 19.80
N ARG A 9 9.87 11.33 19.22
CA ARG A 9 9.06 10.48 18.34
C ARG A 9 9.81 10.09 17.05
N TYR A 10 10.59 11.00 16.48
CA TYR A 10 11.38 10.71 15.27
C TYR A 10 12.50 9.70 15.53
N TYR A 11 13.23 9.83 16.64
CA TYR A 11 14.26 8.86 17.03
C TYR A 11 13.68 7.48 17.32
N GLN A 12 12.53 7.42 18.02
CA GLN A 12 11.86 6.15 18.33
C GLN A 12 11.36 5.43 17.07
N LEU A 13 10.81 6.17 16.09
CA LEU A 13 10.40 5.63 14.79
C LEU A 13 11.56 5.01 14.02
N ASN A 14 12.73 5.64 14.07
CA ASN A 14 13.93 5.13 13.41
C ASN A 14 14.49 3.89 14.12
N ALA A 15 14.44 3.84 15.45
CA ALA A 15 14.87 2.67 16.22
C ALA A 15 13.94 1.46 16.04
N GLU A 16 12.63 1.71 16.01
CA GLU A 16 11.63 0.67 15.74
C GLU A 16 11.79 0.11 14.33
N ARG A 17 11.92 1.00 13.33
CA ARG A 17 12.19 0.59 11.96
C ARG A 17 13.49 -0.19 11.82
N ALA A 18 14.55 0.22 12.50
CA ALA A 18 15.82 -0.50 12.49
C ALA A 18 15.62 -1.92 13.03
N SER A 19 14.92 -2.09 14.15
CA SER A 19 14.65 -3.41 14.74
C SER A 19 13.82 -4.31 13.81
N TYR A 20 12.82 -3.76 13.11
CA TYR A 20 12.10 -4.52 12.08
C TYR A 20 13.02 -4.91 10.92
N ASN A 21 13.85 -3.99 10.43
CA ASN A 21 14.78 -4.28 9.35
C ASN A 21 15.79 -5.35 9.74
N ASP A 22 16.34 -5.29 10.96
CA ASP A 22 17.28 -6.27 11.50
C ASP A 22 16.64 -7.65 11.53
N TYR A 23 15.41 -7.76 12.02
CA TYR A 23 14.65 -9.01 11.99
C TYR A 23 14.44 -9.50 10.55
N MET A 24 13.94 -8.65 9.66
CA MET A 24 13.67 -9.02 8.27
C MET A 24 14.95 -9.44 7.53
N ALA A 25 16.10 -8.84 7.83
CA ALA A 25 17.38 -9.19 7.21
C ALA A 25 17.87 -10.60 7.57
N THR A 26 17.36 -11.22 8.65
CA THR A 26 17.67 -12.60 9.02
C THR A 26 16.91 -13.65 8.20
N LEU A 27 15.85 -13.24 7.51
CA LEU A 27 15.00 -14.15 6.76
C LEU A 27 15.67 -14.59 5.45
N PRO A 28 15.36 -15.80 4.95
CA PRO A 28 15.95 -16.30 3.72
C PRO A 28 15.47 -15.51 2.50
N PHE A 29 16.42 -15.19 1.61
CA PHE A 29 16.20 -14.49 0.36
C PHE A 29 16.30 -15.45 -0.83
N PRO A 30 15.29 -15.53 -1.72
CA PRO A 30 15.41 -16.30 -2.94
C PRO A 30 16.41 -15.64 -3.90
N SER A 31 17.29 -16.43 -4.52
CA SER A 31 18.23 -15.95 -5.52
C SER A 31 17.60 -15.84 -6.92
N GLY A 32 18.13 -14.95 -7.77
CA GLY A 32 17.76 -14.90 -9.19
C GLY A 32 16.42 -14.21 -9.50
N LEU A 33 15.91 -13.40 -8.57
CA LEU A 33 14.66 -12.66 -8.76
C LEU A 33 14.89 -11.37 -9.55
N PRO A 34 13.90 -10.91 -10.33
CA PRO A 34 14.00 -9.65 -11.05
C PRO A 34 14.07 -8.46 -10.09
N CYS A 35 14.83 -7.44 -10.50
CA CYS A 35 14.87 -6.13 -9.85
C CYS A 35 13.56 -5.39 -10.10
N VAL A 36 13.01 -4.73 -9.08
CA VAL A 36 11.73 -4.01 -9.19
C VAL A 36 11.81 -2.90 -10.23
N GLU A 37 12.95 -2.20 -10.34
CA GLU A 37 13.20 -1.15 -11.34
C GLU A 37 13.13 -1.67 -12.78
N THR A 38 13.40 -2.96 -12.98
CA THR A 38 13.35 -3.61 -14.31
C THR A 38 11.97 -4.14 -14.66
N LEU A 39 11.04 -4.16 -13.71
CA LEU A 39 9.68 -4.62 -13.95
C LEU A 39 8.92 -3.62 -14.81
N LYS A 40 8.31 -4.14 -15.87
CA LYS A 40 7.33 -3.38 -16.66
C LYS A 40 6.03 -3.20 -15.87
N PRO A 41 5.42 -2.01 -15.94
CA PRO A 41 4.06 -1.75 -15.48
C PRO A 41 3.05 -2.76 -16.00
N ILE A 42 2.24 -3.34 -15.11
CA ILE A 42 1.09 -4.13 -15.54
C ILE A 42 -0.05 -3.20 -15.91
N PHE A 43 -0.24 -2.11 -15.17
CA PHE A 43 -1.38 -1.25 -15.36
C PHE A 43 -1.05 0.23 -15.15
N ALA A 44 -1.56 1.07 -16.05
CA ALA A 44 -1.51 2.53 -15.97
C ALA A 44 -2.93 3.02 -15.63
N LEU A 45 -3.09 3.77 -14.54
CA LEU A 45 -4.40 4.24 -14.11
C LEU A 45 -4.40 5.72 -13.78
N SER A 46 -5.47 6.40 -14.18
CA SER A 46 -5.85 7.70 -13.61
C SER A 46 -6.31 7.58 -12.15
N ASN A 47 -6.70 6.40 -11.69
CA ASN A 47 -6.98 6.09 -10.28
C ASN A 47 -6.62 4.63 -9.92
N PRO A 48 -5.39 4.36 -9.43
CA PRO A 48 -4.88 3.02 -9.21
C PRO A 48 -5.57 2.18 -8.13
N GLN A 49 -6.44 2.77 -7.33
CA GLN A 49 -6.97 2.12 -6.12
C GLN A 49 -8.30 1.43 -6.34
N PHE A 50 -9.17 2.04 -7.16
CA PHE A 50 -10.53 1.54 -7.37
C PHE A 50 -10.56 0.39 -8.37
N THR A 51 -9.72 0.46 -9.41
CA THR A 51 -9.71 -0.48 -10.53
C THR A 51 -8.92 -1.76 -10.23
N PHE A 52 -7.98 -1.72 -9.27
CA PHE A 52 -7.15 -2.89 -8.97
C PHE A 52 -7.97 -4.09 -8.47
N ARG A 53 -8.91 -3.86 -7.55
CA ARG A 53 -9.74 -4.94 -6.97
C ARG A 53 -10.74 -5.54 -7.94
N THR A 54 -11.20 -4.78 -8.93
CA THR A 54 -12.27 -5.22 -9.85
C THR A 54 -11.74 -5.92 -11.09
N HIS A 55 -10.45 -5.79 -11.42
CA HIS A 55 -9.95 -6.21 -12.74
C HIS A 55 -8.95 -7.34 -12.77
N LEU A 56 -8.37 -7.80 -11.65
CA LEU A 56 -7.41 -8.91 -11.67
C LEU A 56 -7.96 -10.16 -12.39
N ILE A 57 -7.06 -10.96 -12.96
CA ILE A 57 -7.38 -12.20 -13.67
C ILE A 57 -8.39 -13.02 -12.87
N ALA A 58 -9.48 -13.45 -13.51
CA ALA A 58 -10.42 -14.38 -12.91
C ALA A 58 -9.62 -15.67 -12.59
N ASN A 59 -9.57 -16.03 -11.32
CA ASN A 59 -8.76 -17.15 -10.79
C ASN A 59 -7.24 -16.88 -10.83
N PRO A 60 -6.72 -15.94 -10.02
CA PRO A 60 -5.28 -15.81 -9.84
C PRO A 60 -4.71 -17.10 -9.20
N PRO A 61 -3.45 -17.46 -9.44
CA PRO A 61 -2.84 -18.68 -8.89
C PRO A 61 -2.80 -18.65 -7.35
N ARG A 62 -2.74 -17.45 -6.76
CA ARG A 62 -2.80 -17.22 -5.32
C ARG A 62 -3.74 -16.06 -5.01
N SER A 63 -4.19 -15.98 -3.77
CA SER A 63 -4.83 -14.74 -3.30
C SER A 63 -3.84 -13.58 -3.44
N HIS A 64 -4.31 -12.41 -3.83
CA HIS A 64 -3.46 -11.24 -4.01
C HIS A 64 -3.51 -10.33 -2.79
N PHE A 65 -2.49 -9.49 -2.69
CA PHE A 65 -2.37 -8.46 -1.68
C PHE A 65 -1.96 -7.14 -2.36
N TYR A 66 -2.71 -6.09 -2.04
CA TYR A 66 -2.47 -4.75 -2.58
C TYR A 66 -2.43 -3.74 -1.46
N ALA A 67 -1.29 -3.08 -1.32
CA ALA A 67 -1.00 -2.16 -0.22
C ALA A 67 -0.32 -0.88 -0.72
N PRO A 68 -1.03 -0.08 -1.54
CA PRO A 68 -0.47 1.11 -2.16
C PRO A 68 0.03 2.09 -1.09
N ASN A 69 1.30 2.52 -1.22
CA ASN A 69 1.96 3.52 -0.37
C ASN A 69 1.84 3.24 1.14
N ARG A 70 1.71 1.96 1.51
CA ARG A 70 1.74 1.47 2.90
C ARG A 70 2.90 0.52 3.16
N THR A 71 3.68 0.24 2.14
CA THR A 71 4.83 -0.65 2.20
C THR A 71 6.14 0.13 2.21
N VAL A 72 7.15 -0.42 2.87
CA VAL A 72 8.49 0.16 2.95
C VAL A 72 9.49 -0.95 2.64
N TRP A 73 10.43 -0.70 1.73
CA TRP A 73 11.49 -1.65 1.42
C TRP A 73 12.42 -1.84 2.61
N CYS A 74 12.73 -3.09 2.95
CA CYS A 74 13.80 -3.42 3.90
C CYS A 74 15.13 -3.39 3.14
N PRO A 75 16.17 -2.68 3.62
CA PRO A 75 17.50 -2.81 3.05
C PRO A 75 17.99 -4.26 3.20
N GLY A 76 18.84 -4.71 2.28
CA GLY A 76 19.52 -6.00 2.41
C GLY A 76 20.51 -6.00 3.59
N SER A 77 21.05 -7.17 3.92
CA SER A 77 21.97 -7.38 5.04
C SER A 77 23.27 -6.53 5.00
N ASN A 78 23.65 -6.02 3.82
CA ASN A 78 24.80 -5.13 3.66
C ASN A 78 24.42 -3.63 3.67
N GLY A 79 23.17 -3.29 3.96
CA GLY A 79 22.64 -1.93 3.80
C GLY A 79 22.32 -1.56 2.34
N ASP A 80 22.57 -2.46 1.39
CA ASP A 80 22.26 -2.24 -0.02
C ASP A 80 20.74 -2.28 -0.25
N PHE A 81 20.20 -1.18 -0.76
CA PHE A 81 18.86 -1.13 -1.35
C PHE A 81 18.92 -1.71 -2.77
N ASN A 82 19.22 -3.00 -2.89
CA ASN A 82 19.12 -3.66 -4.17
C ASN A 82 17.72 -4.29 -4.26
N ASP A 83 16.79 -3.58 -4.90
CA ASP A 83 15.35 -3.92 -4.95
C ASP A 83 15.05 -5.33 -5.48
N ALA A 84 16.02 -5.97 -6.15
CA ALA A 84 15.96 -7.38 -6.53
C ALA A 84 15.93 -8.36 -5.33
N LYS A 85 16.30 -7.94 -4.12
CA LYS A 85 16.52 -8.82 -2.96
C LYS A 85 15.77 -8.39 -1.71
N THR A 86 14.82 -7.47 -1.78
CA THR A 86 14.31 -6.84 -0.57
C THR A 86 12.99 -7.43 -0.13
N HIS A 87 12.92 -7.79 1.15
CA HIS A 87 11.66 -7.96 1.85
C HIS A 87 11.00 -6.59 2.03
N LEU A 88 9.73 -6.60 2.39
CA LEU A 88 8.98 -5.37 2.64
C LEU A 88 8.45 -5.37 4.07
N LEU A 89 8.28 -4.17 4.62
CA LEU A 89 7.42 -3.93 5.75
C LEU A 89 6.09 -3.40 5.22
N ILE A 90 5.01 -3.69 5.93
CA ILE A 90 3.73 -3.05 5.69
C ILE A 90 3.13 -2.52 6.97
N TYR A 91 2.64 -1.29 6.89
CA TYR A 91 1.97 -0.61 7.97
C TYR A 91 0.46 -0.62 7.75
N CYS A 92 -0.25 -1.07 8.77
CA CYS A 92 -1.70 -1.12 8.80
C CYS A 92 -2.21 -0.33 10.00
N PRO A 93 -3.33 0.40 9.88
CA PRO A 93 -3.94 1.02 11.03
C PRO A 93 -4.46 -0.03 12.00
N THR A 94 -4.31 0.24 13.29
CA THR A 94 -4.84 -0.59 14.38
C THR A 94 -6.30 -0.29 14.68
N HIS A 95 -6.82 0.82 14.16
CA HIS A 95 -8.20 1.25 14.35
C HIS A 95 -8.86 1.53 13.00
N LEU A 96 -10.14 1.18 12.89
CA LEU A 96 -10.98 1.47 11.74
C LEU A 96 -12.09 2.42 12.18
N TYR A 97 -12.39 3.40 11.35
CA TYR A 97 -13.47 4.35 11.54
C TYR A 97 -14.76 3.81 10.92
N ASP A 98 -15.81 3.72 11.73
CA ASP A 98 -17.15 3.43 11.25
C ASP A 98 -17.86 4.76 10.92
N PRO A 99 -18.13 5.06 9.65
CA PRO A 99 -18.80 6.30 9.26
C PRO A 99 -20.28 6.34 9.66
N LEU A 100 -20.95 5.21 9.88
CA LEU A 100 -22.35 5.15 10.28
C LEU A 100 -22.52 5.57 11.74
N TRP A 101 -21.62 5.09 12.60
CA TRP A 101 -21.65 5.36 14.05
C TRP A 101 -20.77 6.55 14.44
N SER A 102 -19.98 7.06 13.49
CA SER A 102 -19.00 8.12 13.70
C SER A 102 -18.01 7.81 14.83
N ASP A 103 -17.59 6.55 14.90
CA ASP A 103 -16.79 6.02 16.00
C ASP A 103 -15.61 5.17 15.49
N TRP A 104 -14.65 4.91 16.38
CA TRP A 104 -13.43 4.17 16.11
C TRP A 104 -13.44 2.81 16.76
N TRP A 105 -13.19 1.77 15.98
CA TRP A 105 -13.13 0.40 16.46
C TRP A 105 -11.71 -0.13 16.34
N VAL A 106 -11.27 -0.87 17.36
CA VAL A 106 -10.00 -1.59 17.30
C VAL A 106 -10.13 -2.68 16.26
N ARG A 107 -9.19 -2.72 15.32
CA ARG A 107 -9.10 -3.78 14.34
C ARG A 107 -8.60 -5.03 15.05
N ASP A 108 -9.40 -6.09 15.05
CA ASP A 108 -8.96 -7.40 15.51
C ASP A 108 -7.82 -7.88 14.64
N ALA A 109 -6.61 -7.69 15.15
CA ALA A 109 -5.41 -7.92 14.41
C ALA A 109 -5.10 -9.43 14.30
N GLU A 110 -5.79 -10.29 15.05
CA GLU A 110 -5.74 -11.76 14.93
C GLU A 110 -6.30 -12.27 13.60
N ALA A 111 -7.13 -11.49 12.90
CA ALA A 111 -7.67 -11.84 11.59
C ALA A 111 -6.67 -11.63 10.43
N SER A 112 -5.44 -11.19 10.70
CA SER A 112 -4.43 -10.98 9.67
C SER A 112 -3.97 -12.34 9.11
N PRO A 113 -3.94 -12.55 7.78
CA PRO A 113 -3.62 -13.82 7.12
C PRO A 113 -2.12 -14.16 7.18
N THR A 114 -1.50 -14.00 8.35
CA THR A 114 -0.09 -14.32 8.56
C THR A 114 0.19 -15.78 8.23
N GLY A 115 1.36 -16.05 7.66
CA GLY A 115 1.74 -17.36 7.13
C GLY A 115 1.20 -17.67 5.72
N GLN A 116 0.26 -16.89 5.19
CA GLN A 116 -0.23 -17.11 3.82
C GLN A 116 0.66 -16.41 2.79
N THR A 117 1.02 -17.15 1.74
CA THR A 117 1.71 -16.61 0.56
C THR A 117 0.71 -15.99 -0.40
N ARG A 118 0.98 -14.76 -0.83
CA ARG A 118 0.11 -13.96 -1.69
C ARG A 118 0.90 -13.28 -2.79
N ASP A 119 0.25 -13.08 -3.93
CA ASP A 119 0.81 -12.25 -5.00
C ASP A 119 0.74 -10.77 -4.59
N LEU A 120 1.89 -10.10 -4.57
CA LEU A 120 2.01 -8.73 -4.11
C LEU A 120 2.04 -7.75 -5.29
N PHE A 121 1.21 -6.72 -5.15
CA PHE A 121 1.17 -5.60 -6.07
C PHE A 121 1.44 -4.31 -5.32
N VAL A 122 2.29 -3.47 -5.90
CA VAL A 122 2.70 -2.18 -5.33
C VAL A 122 2.49 -1.08 -6.36
N LEU A 123 2.45 0.15 -5.87
CA LEU A 123 2.57 1.31 -6.76
C LEU A 123 4.04 1.56 -7.07
N SER A 124 4.31 1.99 -8.30
CA SER A 124 5.59 2.62 -8.64
C SER A 124 5.83 3.85 -7.75
N GLU A 125 7.09 4.27 -7.66
CA GLU A 125 7.49 5.42 -6.83
C GLU A 125 6.74 6.71 -7.20
N ASP A 126 6.54 6.93 -8.51
CA ASP A 126 5.74 8.05 -9.04
C ASP A 126 4.22 7.87 -8.89
N SER A 127 3.79 6.75 -8.29
CA SER A 127 2.39 6.36 -8.09
C SER A 127 1.54 6.33 -9.36
N GLN A 128 2.17 6.25 -10.54
CA GLN A 128 1.46 6.23 -11.83
C GLN A 128 1.06 4.81 -12.26
N PHE A 129 1.81 3.81 -11.81
CA PHE A 129 1.72 2.45 -12.31
C PHE A 129 1.58 1.44 -11.19
N VAL A 130 0.94 0.31 -11.53
CA VAL A 130 0.91 -0.87 -10.67
C VAL A 130 1.94 -1.88 -11.16
N LEU A 131 2.78 -2.34 -10.25
CA LEU A 131 3.80 -3.38 -10.47
C LEU A 131 3.39 -4.67 -9.75
N TYR A 132 3.64 -5.82 -10.37
CA TYR A 132 3.64 -7.12 -9.70
C TYR A 132 5.05 -7.43 -9.27
N VAL A 133 5.28 -7.54 -7.97
CA VAL A 133 6.63 -7.68 -7.40
C VAL A 133 6.94 -9.11 -6.96
N GLY A 134 6.04 -10.05 -7.23
CA GLY A 134 6.20 -11.47 -6.93
C GLY A 134 5.28 -11.98 -5.82
N ALA A 135 5.64 -13.14 -5.28
CA ALA A 135 4.91 -13.81 -4.20
C ALA A 135 5.57 -13.53 -2.85
N TYR A 136 4.75 -13.17 -1.85
CA TYR A 136 5.20 -12.81 -0.50
C TYR A 136 4.39 -13.52 0.58
N THR A 137 5.08 -13.96 1.63
CA THR A 137 4.44 -14.45 2.85
C THR A 137 4.32 -13.31 3.86
N LEU A 138 3.12 -13.11 4.39
CA LEU A 138 2.86 -12.13 5.44
C LEU A 138 3.29 -12.68 6.82
N LEU A 139 4.07 -11.91 7.56
CA LEU A 139 4.62 -12.27 8.87
C LEU A 139 4.13 -11.30 9.95
N SER A 140 3.76 -11.83 11.11
CA SER A 140 3.52 -11.02 12.30
C SER A 140 4.85 -10.55 12.87
N LEU A 141 5.00 -9.24 13.10
CA LEU A 141 6.16 -8.65 13.77
C LEU A 141 5.85 -8.21 15.20
N ARG A 142 4.74 -8.68 15.80
CA ARG A 142 4.36 -8.32 17.18
C ARG A 142 5.38 -8.71 18.24
N HIS A 143 6.18 -9.73 17.95
CA HIS A 143 7.27 -10.18 18.82
C HIS A 143 8.49 -9.24 18.76
N VAL A 144 8.60 -8.40 17.71
CA VAL A 144 9.61 -7.36 17.60
C VAL A 144 9.12 -6.10 18.33
N HIS A 145 7.91 -5.62 17.98
CA HIS A 145 7.27 -4.48 18.63
C HIS A 145 5.75 -4.63 18.72
N PRO A 146 5.12 -4.17 19.81
CA PRO A 146 3.67 -4.21 19.95
C PRO A 146 2.98 -3.23 18.98
N PRO A 147 1.72 -3.49 18.57
CA PRO A 147 0.92 -2.55 17.80
C PRO A 147 0.71 -1.23 18.56
N GLY A 148 0.58 -0.12 17.82
CA GLY A 148 0.27 1.20 18.39
C GLY A 148 1.21 2.31 17.92
N SER A 149 2.33 1.95 17.28
CA SER A 149 3.32 2.91 16.84
C SER A 149 2.86 3.73 15.62
N PRO A 150 3.28 4.99 15.50
CA PRO A 150 3.05 5.75 14.30
C PRO A 150 3.78 5.11 13.11
N ALA A 151 3.25 5.26 11.90
CA ALA A 151 3.96 4.82 10.70
C ALA A 151 5.13 5.78 10.37
N PRO A 152 6.21 5.29 9.73
CA PRO A 152 7.29 6.15 9.28
C PRO A 152 6.82 7.10 8.17
N SER A 153 7.58 8.16 7.91
CA SER A 153 7.19 9.26 6.99
C SER A 153 6.99 8.83 5.53
N GLU A 154 7.63 7.73 5.11
CA GLU A 154 7.51 7.13 3.78
C GLU A 154 6.11 6.53 3.56
N VAL A 155 5.41 6.18 4.63
CA VAL A 155 4.05 5.67 4.53
C VAL A 155 3.07 6.83 4.39
N SER A 156 2.26 6.78 3.34
CA SER A 156 1.28 7.82 3.09
C SER A 156 0.20 7.84 4.17
N ARG A 157 0.19 8.91 4.99
CA ARG A 157 -0.86 9.15 5.99
C ARG A 157 -2.26 9.16 5.36
N ARG A 158 -2.39 9.69 4.14
CA ARG A 158 -3.65 9.66 3.38
C ARG A 158 -4.10 8.22 3.13
N GLN A 159 -3.19 7.33 2.74
CA GLN A 159 -3.52 5.93 2.47
C GLN A 159 -3.86 5.14 3.73
N LEU A 160 -3.18 5.43 4.84
CA LEU A 160 -3.56 4.87 6.13
C LEU A 160 -4.96 5.31 6.55
N GLY A 161 -5.28 6.60 6.38
CA GLY A 161 -6.63 7.13 6.66
C GLY A 161 -7.70 6.46 5.80
N LEU A 162 -7.48 6.36 4.50
CA LEU A 162 -8.40 5.67 3.58
C LEU A 162 -8.62 4.21 3.95
N TYR A 163 -7.53 3.49 4.24
CA TYR A 163 -7.62 2.09 4.65
C TYR A 163 -8.29 1.93 6.02
N ALA A 164 -8.18 2.94 6.88
CA ALA A 164 -8.90 3.02 8.15
C ALA A 164 -10.37 3.45 7.99
N GLY A 165 -10.91 3.59 6.78
CA GLY A 165 -12.30 4.02 6.57
C GLY A 165 -12.51 5.53 6.71
N VAL A 166 -11.45 6.31 6.91
CA VAL A 166 -11.52 7.77 6.91
C VAL A 166 -11.34 8.24 5.46
N GLY A 167 -12.40 8.77 4.85
CA GLY A 167 -12.39 9.20 3.44
C GLY A 167 -11.27 10.18 3.07
N GLU A 168 -11.09 10.46 1.77
CA GLU A 168 -9.92 11.19 1.22
C GLU A 168 -9.62 12.54 1.87
N ASN A 169 -10.65 13.20 2.42
CA ASN A 169 -10.55 14.50 3.08
C ASN A 169 -10.65 14.38 4.60
N ALA A 170 -10.13 13.30 5.19
CA ALA A 170 -10.01 13.11 6.63
C ALA A 170 -9.34 14.33 7.26
N LYS A 171 -10.13 15.30 7.68
CA LYS A 171 -9.63 16.53 8.31
C LYS A 171 -8.97 16.13 9.62
N HIS A 172 -7.88 16.80 9.96
CA HIS A 172 -7.23 16.74 11.28
C HIS A 172 -8.26 16.73 12.42
N SER A 173 -9.36 17.47 12.27
CA SER A 173 -10.48 17.54 13.21
C SER A 173 -11.20 16.22 13.51
N ARG A 174 -11.15 15.20 12.64
CA ARG A 174 -11.77 13.88 12.88
C ARG A 174 -10.84 12.92 13.62
N LEU A 175 -9.53 13.09 13.47
CA LEU A 175 -8.52 12.24 14.10
C LEU A 175 -8.11 12.79 15.46
N GLU A 176 -7.91 14.11 15.57
CA GLU A 176 -7.41 14.77 16.78
C GLU A 176 -8.17 14.43 18.07
N PRO A 177 -9.52 14.31 18.07
CA PRO A 177 -10.25 13.96 19.29
C PRO A 177 -9.90 12.56 19.84
N TYR A 178 -9.42 11.66 18.98
CA TYR A 178 -9.19 10.25 19.30
C TYR A 178 -7.70 9.88 19.33
N PHE A 179 -6.88 10.58 18.54
CA PHE A 179 -5.46 10.29 18.38
C PHE A 179 -4.62 11.57 18.49
N PRO A 180 -3.67 11.65 19.44
CA PRO A 180 -2.85 12.84 19.64
C PRO A 180 -2.04 13.25 18.40
N GLY A 181 -2.22 14.49 17.95
CA GLY A 181 -1.52 15.04 16.77
C GLY A 181 -2.03 14.48 15.44
N ALA A 182 -3.27 13.98 15.41
CA ALA A 182 -3.94 13.39 14.27
C ALA A 182 -3.14 12.26 13.60
N VAL A 183 -2.38 11.49 14.39
CA VAL A 183 -1.58 10.36 13.91
C VAL A 183 -2.25 9.05 14.29
N LEU A 184 -2.70 8.31 13.29
CA LEU A 184 -3.35 7.03 13.49
C LEU A 184 -2.32 5.97 13.93
N PRO A 185 -2.53 5.27 15.06
CA PRO A 185 -1.64 4.19 15.49
C PRO A 185 -1.66 3.03 14.50
N THR A 186 -0.49 2.44 14.26
CA THR A 186 -0.30 1.37 13.27
C THR A 186 0.32 0.13 13.87
N GLU A 187 0.18 -0.96 13.12
CA GLU A 187 0.82 -2.24 13.32
C GLU A 187 1.68 -2.52 12.10
N CYS A 188 2.89 -3.04 12.32
CA CYS A 188 3.80 -3.44 11.27
C CYS A 188 3.74 -4.95 11.05
N PHE A 189 3.74 -5.35 9.78
CA PHE A 189 3.91 -6.74 9.36
C PHE A 189 5.10 -6.86 8.42
N GLY A 190 5.74 -8.01 8.45
CA GLY A 190 6.77 -8.39 7.48
C GLY A 190 6.12 -8.98 6.23
N LEU A 191 6.67 -8.67 5.08
CA LEU A 191 6.37 -9.30 3.81
C LEU A 191 7.67 -9.96 3.34
N GLN A 192 7.79 -11.26 3.60
CA GLN A 192 8.92 -12.05 3.17
C GLN A 192 8.75 -12.44 1.71
N ARG A 193 9.72 -12.12 0.87
CA ARG A 193 9.71 -12.50 -0.55
C ARG A 193 9.98 -13.99 -0.68
N VAL A 194 9.08 -14.71 -1.38
CA VAL A 194 9.15 -16.17 -1.57
C VAL A 194 9.58 -16.53 -2.99
N GLY A 195 9.15 -15.74 -3.98
CA GLY A 195 9.47 -16.02 -5.37
C GLY A 195 8.88 -15.00 -6.33
N PHE A 196 9.01 -15.30 -7.61
CA PHE A 196 8.45 -14.52 -8.70
C PHE A 196 7.85 -15.48 -9.73
N ASP A 197 6.56 -15.29 -10.04
CA ASP A 197 5.82 -16.14 -10.96
C ASP A 197 5.88 -15.52 -12.36
N GLU A 198 6.89 -15.92 -13.14
CA GLU A 198 7.16 -15.33 -14.45
C GLU A 198 6.00 -15.56 -15.43
N GLU A 199 5.42 -16.76 -15.44
CA GLU A 199 4.27 -17.08 -16.30
C GLU A 199 3.08 -16.19 -15.96
N TYR A 200 2.74 -16.05 -14.67
CA TYR A 200 1.68 -15.16 -14.25
C TYR A 200 1.99 -13.69 -14.57
N TYR A 201 3.25 -13.27 -14.42
CA TYR A 201 3.68 -11.92 -14.79
C TYR A 201 3.50 -11.63 -16.28
N GLN A 202 3.89 -12.55 -17.17
CA GLN A 202 3.70 -12.38 -18.61
C GLN A 202 2.21 -12.34 -18.96
N LEU A 203 1.38 -13.21 -18.36
CA LEU A 203 -0.08 -13.18 -18.55
C LEU A 203 -0.70 -11.84 -18.13
N LEU A 204 -0.22 -11.27 -17.03
CA LEU A 204 -0.65 -9.93 -16.59
C LEU A 204 -0.22 -8.87 -17.62
N LEU A 205 1.02 -8.89 -18.09
CA LEU A 205 1.48 -7.95 -19.11
C LEU A 205 0.66 -8.05 -20.39
N GLU A 206 0.45 -9.25 -20.92
CA GLU A 206 -0.36 -9.48 -22.13
C GLU A 206 -1.76 -8.91 -21.98
N LYS A 207 -2.46 -9.29 -20.90
CA LYS A 207 -3.85 -8.89 -20.65
C LYS A 207 -4.03 -7.36 -20.56
N TYR A 208 -3.07 -6.66 -19.96
CA TYR A 208 -3.22 -5.23 -19.70
C TYR A 208 -2.38 -4.32 -20.62
N SER A 209 -1.49 -4.88 -21.44
CA SER A 209 -0.75 -4.14 -22.47
C SER A 209 -1.68 -3.47 -23.50
N GLU A 210 -2.76 -4.15 -23.89
CA GLU A 210 -3.78 -3.64 -24.80
C GLU A 210 -4.61 -2.49 -24.19
N SER A 211 -4.76 -2.49 -22.86
CA SER A 211 -5.50 -1.46 -22.13
C SER A 211 -4.79 -0.10 -22.12
N GLN A 212 -3.48 -0.07 -22.38
CA GLN A 212 -2.68 1.16 -22.41
C GLN A 212 -2.78 1.92 -23.74
N HIS A 213 -3.25 1.29 -24.83
CA HIS A 213 -3.30 1.91 -26.15
C HIS A 213 -4.60 2.66 -26.48
N ASN A 214 -5.64 2.50 -25.66
CA ASN A 214 -6.88 3.27 -25.79
C ASN A 214 -7.02 4.22 -24.60
N PRO A 215 -6.57 5.49 -24.70
CA PRO A 215 -6.90 6.47 -23.67
C PRO A 215 -8.43 6.53 -23.54
N PRO A 216 -8.97 6.69 -22.32
CA PRO A 216 -10.41 6.77 -22.14
C PRO A 216 -10.92 7.91 -23.02
N HIS A 217 -11.72 7.57 -24.03
CA HIS A 217 -12.37 8.55 -24.89
C HIS A 217 -13.04 9.57 -23.95
N LYS A 218 -12.53 10.81 -23.96
CA LYS A 218 -13.23 11.94 -23.34
C LYS A 218 -14.66 11.85 -23.86
N LYS A 219 -15.62 11.50 -22.99
CA LYS A 219 -17.05 11.62 -23.30
C LYS A 219 -17.25 13.10 -23.64
N ARG A 220 -17.21 13.39 -24.93
CA ARG A 220 -17.37 14.72 -25.50
C ARG A 220 -18.75 15.15 -25.00
N GLY A 221 -18.77 16.11 -24.09
CA GLY A 221 -20.01 16.62 -23.53
C GLY A 221 -20.95 16.94 -24.68
N ARG A 222 -22.07 16.20 -24.76
CA ARG A 222 -23.20 16.59 -25.59
C ARG A 222 -23.64 17.94 -25.06
N ARG A 223 -23.15 19.03 -25.66
CA ARG A 223 -23.84 20.31 -25.63
C ARG A 223 -25.20 20.02 -26.26
N GLY A 224 -26.24 20.00 -25.42
CA GLY A 224 -27.61 19.94 -25.90
C GLY A 224 -27.86 21.10 -26.86
N PRO A 225 -28.66 20.90 -27.91
CA PRO A 225 -29.04 22.00 -28.79
C PRO A 225 -29.85 22.99 -27.96
N GLY A 226 -29.34 24.22 -27.87
CA GLY A 226 -30.08 25.35 -27.31
C GLY A 226 -31.36 25.52 -28.11
N ALA A 227 -32.48 25.40 -27.41
CA ALA A 227 -33.81 25.59 -27.96
C ALA A 227 -33.96 27.00 -28.56
N SER A 228 -34.34 27.01 -29.82
CA SER A 228 -34.78 28.15 -30.60
C SER A 228 -36.16 28.64 -30.16
N GLY A 229 -36.32 29.96 -30.07
CA GLY A 229 -37.51 30.67 -30.55
C GLY A 229 -38.74 30.69 -29.65
N ARG A 230 -39.02 31.85 -29.04
CA ARG A 230 -40.39 32.35 -28.85
C ARG A 230 -40.58 33.54 -29.79
N PRO A 231 -41.63 33.58 -30.63
CA PRO A 231 -42.07 34.81 -31.25
C PRO A 231 -43.01 35.59 -30.30
N ASP A 232 -43.03 36.91 -30.51
CA ASP A 232 -43.99 37.86 -29.96
C ASP A 232 -45.42 37.61 -30.48
#